data_AF-A0A4V2J4Z7-F1
#
_entry.id   AF-A0A4V2J4Z7-F1
#
_cell.length_a   1.000
_cell.length_b   1.000
_cell.length_c   1.000
_cell.angle_alpha   90.00
_cell.angle_beta   90.00
_cell.angle_gamma   90.00
#
_symmetry.space_group_name_H-M   'P 1'
#
loop_
_entity.id
_entity.type
_entity.pdbx_description
1 polymer ?
#
loop_
_entity_poly.entity_id
_entity_poly.type
_entity_poly.pdbx_seq_one_letter_code
_entity_poly.pdbx_strand_id
1 'polypeptide(L)' 'MPITYSSDLYYTIALLLVTGGLIFMIDVKSYQTDGNKKEEKASRFLAWFNIVLAVSLSLASLVFTL' A
#
# COMPACT_ATOMS: atom_id res chain seq x y z
N MET A 1 26.40 -14.61 10.16
CA MET A 1 25.28 -14.72 9.19
C MET A 1 24.91 -13.30 8.77
N PRO A 2 25.08 -12.90 7.51
CA PRO A 2 24.71 -11.55 7.10
C PRO A 2 23.19 -11.50 6.86
N ILE A 3 22.49 -10.84 7.79
CA ILE A 3 21.29 -9.99 7.61
C ILE A 3 20.51 -10.16 6.28
N THR A 4 19.59 -11.13 6.25
CA THR A 4 18.63 -11.34 5.14
C THR A 4 17.40 -10.42 5.20
N TYR A 5 17.24 -9.62 6.27
CA TYR A 5 16.03 -8.83 6.54
C TYR A 5 15.75 -7.69 5.54
N SER A 6 16.77 -7.24 4.81
CA SER A 6 16.64 -6.10 3.90
C SER A 6 15.76 -6.43 2.69
N SER A 7 15.84 -7.65 2.16
CA SER A 7 15.05 -8.08 0.99
C SER A 7 13.55 -8.19 1.27
N ASP A 8 13.16 -8.67 2.45
CA ASP A 8 11.75 -8.86 2.81
C ASP A 8 11.02 -7.52 2.97
N LEU A 9 11.73 -6.49 3.45
CA LEU A 9 11.21 -5.14 3.60
C LEU A 9 10.89 -4.51 2.24
N TYR A 10 11.81 -4.57 1.27
CA TYR A 10 11.54 -4.03 -0.07
C TYR A 10 10.42 -4.80 -0.78
N TYR A 11 10.37 -6.12 -0.61
CA TYR A 11 9.27 -6.93 -1.13
C TYR A 11 7.93 -6.50 -0.52
N THR A 12 7.87 -6.31 0.79
CA THR A 12 6.67 -5.85 1.50
C THR A 12 6.23 -4.46 1.03
N ILE A 13 7.17 -3.53 0.87
CA ILE A 13 6.90 -2.18 0.34
C ILE A 13 6.31 -2.27 -1.07
N ALA A 14 6.91 -3.06 -1.96
CA ALA A 14 6.40 -3.26 -3.31
C ALA A 14 4.99 -3.85 -3.29
N LEU A 15 4.74 -4.84 -2.42
CA LEU A 15 3.44 -5.50 -2.31
C LEU A 15 2.36 -4.56 -1.78
N LEU A 16 2.68 -3.69 -0.83
CA LEU A 16 1.80 -2.63 -0.33
C LEU A 16 1.47 -1.61 -1.43
N LEU A 17 2.47 -1.18 -2.21
CA LEU A 17 2.24 -0.25 -3.34
C LEU A 17 1.37 -0.88 -4.42
N VAL A 18 1.65 -2.13 -4.82
CA VAL A 18 0.86 -2.85 -5.82
C VAL A 18 -0.56 -3.06 -5.33
N THR A 19 -0.74 -3.50 -4.09
CA THR A 19 -2.07 -3.74 -3.51
C THR A 19 -2.87 -2.44 -3.38
N GLY A 20 -2.26 -1.37 -2.87
CA GLY A 20 -2.88 -0.05 -2.80
C GLY A 20 -3.28 0.49 -4.18
N GLY A 21 -2.44 0.29 -5.19
CA GLY A 21 -2.73 0.64 -6.58
C GLY A 21 -3.88 -0.19 -7.18
N LEU A 22 -3.91 -1.50 -6.93
CA LEU A 22 -4.97 -2.39 -7.40
C LEU A 22 -6.33 -2.03 -6.78
N ILE A 23 -6.39 -1.73 -5.48
CA ILE A 23 -7.63 -1.28 -4.82
C ILE A 23 -8.12 0.03 -5.47
N PHE A 24 -7.22 0.95 -5.79
CA PHE A 24 -7.60 2.19 -6.50
C PHE A 24 -8.14 1.93 -7.90
N MET A 25 -7.53 1.02 -8.66
CA MET A 25 -7.89 0.76 -10.05
C MET A 25 -9.14 -0.10 -10.21
N ILE A 26 -9.31 -1.10 -9.35
CA ILE A 26 -10.36 -2.11 -9.44
C ILE A 26 -11.51 -1.70 -8.53
N ASP A 27 -11.30 -1.76 -7.22
CA ASP A 27 -12.39 -1.61 -6.23
C ASP A 27 -13.00 -0.21 -6.27
N VAL A 28 -12.18 0.84 -6.16
CA VAL A 28 -12.69 2.23 -6.15
C VAL A 28 -13.42 2.53 -7.47
N LYS A 29 -12.89 2.09 -8.61
CA LYS A 29 -13.53 2.30 -9.91
C LYS A 29 -14.83 1.49 -10.06
N SER A 30 -14.86 0.25 -9.54
CA SER A 30 -16.07 -0.59 -9.53
C SER A 30 -17.14 0.04 -8.68
N TYR A 31 -16.85 0.37 -7.42
CA TYR A 31 -17.81 0.97 -6.50
C TYR A 31 -18.30 2.36 -6.94
N GLN A 32 -17.44 3.12 -7.62
CA GLN A 32 -17.84 4.38 -8.24
C GLN A 32 -18.85 4.16 -9.38
N THR A 33 -18.66 3.11 -10.19
CA THR A 33 -19.57 2.75 -11.29
C THR A 33 -20.91 2.22 -10.76
N ASP A 34 -20.87 1.45 -9.68
CA ASP A 34 -22.05 0.85 -9.04
C ASP A 34 -22.81 1.84 -8.13
N GLY A 35 -22.31 3.08 -7.98
CA GLY A 35 -22.91 4.12 -7.14
C GLY A 35 -22.83 3.83 -5.63
N ASN A 36 -22.01 2.87 -5.20
CA ASN A 36 -21.94 2.39 -3.83
C ASN A 36 -20.95 3.21 -2.99
N LYS A 37 -21.36 4.44 -2.65
CA LYS A 37 -20.51 5.46 -1.99
C LYS A 37 -19.86 5.03 -0.68
N LYS A 38 -20.48 4.11 0.07
CA LYS A 38 -19.94 3.62 1.34
C LYS A 38 -18.71 2.73 1.11
N GLU A 39 -18.84 1.76 0.22
CA GLU A 39 -17.76 0.84 -0.16
C GLU A 39 -16.65 1.58 -0.92
N GLU A 40 -17.01 2.54 -1.79
CA GLU A 40 -16.02 3.40 -2.46
C GLU A 40 -15.11 4.12 -1.44
N LYS A 41 -15.71 4.70 -0.38
CA LYS A 41 -14.95 5.40 0.66
C LYS A 41 -14.07 4.43 1.45
N ALA A 42 -14.57 3.23 1.76
CA ALA A 42 -13.81 2.19 2.45
C ALA A 42 -12.61 1.74 1.60
N SER A 43 -12.81 1.47 0.32
CA SER A 43 -11.73 1.09 -0.61
C SER A 43 -10.72 2.21 -0.83
N ARG A 44 -11.15 3.48 -0.95
CA ARG A 44 -10.22 4.62 -0.99
C ARG A 44 -9.38 4.71 0.28
N PHE A 45 -9.99 4.49 1.45
CA PHE A 45 -9.27 4.47 2.72
C PHE A 45 -8.24 3.33 2.76
N LEU A 46 -8.62 2.12 2.35
CA LEU A 46 -7.71 0.97 2.28
C LEU A 46 -6.56 1.19 1.30
N ALA A 47 -6.83 1.80 0.14
CA ALA A 47 -5.81 2.13 -0.83
C ALA A 47 -4.81 3.14 -0.28
N TRP A 48 -5.28 4.24 0.32
CA TRP A 48 -4.42 5.23 0.97
C TRP A 48 -3.66 4.64 2.16
N PHE A 49 -4.28 3.76 2.95
CA PHE A 49 -3.62 3.09 4.07
C PHE A 49 -2.41 2.26 3.61
N ASN A 50 -2.57 1.50 2.52
CA ASN A 50 -1.46 0.74 1.92
C ASN A 50 -0.32 1.65 1.43
N ILE A 51 -0.65 2.77 0.78
CA ILE A 51 0.34 3.75 0.32
C ILE A 51 1.08 4.39 1.51
N VAL A 52 0.37 4.79 2.55
CA VAL A 52 0.96 5.38 3.76
C VAL A 52 1.91 4.38 4.43
N LEU A 53 1.52 3.11 4.58
CA LEU A 53 2.40 2.08 5.12
C LEU A 53 3.66 1.88 4.29
N ALA A 54 3.53 1.86 2.96
CA ALA A 54 4.68 1.74 2.06
C ALA A 54 5.65 2.92 2.22
N VAL A 55 5.12 4.15 2.34
CA VAL A 55 5.94 5.36 2.58
C VAL A 55 6.60 5.32 3.96
N SER A 56 5.86 4.97 5.01
CA SER A 56 6.41 4.86 6.37
C SER A 56 7.52 3.81 6.46
N LEU A 57 7.35 2.65 5.84
CA LEU A 57 8.38 1.60 5.79
C LEU A 57 9.61 2.04 5.00
N SER A 58 9.41 2.75 3.88
CA SER A 58 10.52 3.29 3.08
C SER A 58 11.32 4.34 3.86
N LEU A 59 10.64 5.21 4.60
CA LEU A 59 11.29 6.21 5.47
C LEU A 59 12.02 5.54 6.64
N ALA A 60 11.41 4.55 7.29
CA ALA A 60 12.07 3.78 8.35
C ALA A 60 13.34 3.10 7.83
N SER A 61 13.27 2.44 6.68
CA SER A 61 14.43 1.84 6.00
C SER A 61 15.56 2.86 5.80
N LEU A 62 15.23 4.07 5.38
CA LEU A 62 16.21 5.13 5.14
C LEU A 62 16.86 5.61 6.46
N VAL A 63 16.07 5.74 7.54
CA VAL A 63 16.59 6.11 8.87
C VAL A 63 17.51 5.02 9.45
N PHE A 64 17.19 3.74 9.28
CA PHE A 64 18.05 2.64 9.74
C PHE A 64 19.29 2.43 8.86
N THR A 65 19.28 2.96 7.64
CA THR A 65 20.43 2.88 6.72
C THR A 65 21.40 4.05 6.89
N LEU A 66 20.96 5.18 7.46
CA LEU A 66 21.75 6.37 7.81
C LEU A 66 22.57 6.15 9.09
#